data_AF-A0A8S3ZJR6-F1
#
_entry.id   AF-A0A8S3ZJR6-F1
#
_cell.length_a   1.000
_cell.length_b   1.000
_cell.length_c   1.000
_cell.angle_alpha   90.00
_cell.angle_beta   90.00
_cell.angle_gamma   90.00
#
_symmetry.space_group_name_H-M   'P 1'
#
loop_
_entity.id
_entity.type
_entity.pdbx_description
1 polymer ?
#
loop_
_entity_poly.entity_id
_entity_poly.type
_entity_poly.pdbx_seq_one_letter_code
_entity_poly.pdbx_strand_id
1 'polypeptide(L)'
;KDLTTIKSLFALIRQQRLTPTLQTYAGCLECIGRMTDPDIQTCKKMLIDINKKGLELKEIANTCSFESDEWDHVLKAIRLVDADFVPNPPRLVTEYDNPLLMGLNKPREQLIEKNQYALDMSVEELHARAKAQLEMETKGEVTVKSICASSKLGSRDNRLRDMRNRLLHEWRQALLKSFQRKLETYKKTAQDNVNMTLYPYLKLFPPEEYISIIFKFLTEMMSSSDSYSPTQAMVQVSLGRAVNRKYNTESKTAAGMGEKMLKLHELYMDKFQCKDYDLDNHRLMWIRAMHQSYDTVNMDMSIRRWPAHVQRQIGKFLLELILYNLKVNANLFRPKSFQRTVPAFCSIFRPDVTLVKNAEIKMHPVVTKLFNCENSESFTFDPSIVPMVVPPVPWISKNMGGLFLGSHALVRVGADMCHVDVLKTKTDYQYPAVLDSLNTLSSCAWTINQPILDLQIEIFNNKGDARLKVAPPAPELPPLPGITQEMTSKDKAMLYRERLQLQQQRQDMHGLWCTDLYRLSIANKFRDEVFWFPHSMDFRGRTYPLPPHFNHLGSDNVRGMLLFAKGKRLGKEGYDWLKIHLVNLTGLKK
;
A
#
# COMPACT_ATOMS: atom_id res chain seq x y z
N LYS A 1 8.14 -15.20 -28.50
CA LYS A 1 9.46 -14.80 -29.08
C LYS A 1 9.98 -15.98 -29.88
N ASP A 2 10.77 -15.75 -30.93
CA ASP A 2 11.36 -16.81 -31.75
C ASP A 2 12.72 -17.26 -31.17
N LEU A 3 12.97 -18.58 -31.16
CA LEU A 3 14.20 -19.22 -30.67
C LEU A 3 15.44 -18.69 -31.40
N THR A 4 15.29 -18.28 -32.66
CA THR A 4 16.35 -17.64 -33.46
C THR A 4 16.89 -16.38 -32.78
N THR A 5 16.01 -15.51 -32.27
CA THR A 5 16.41 -14.28 -31.59
C THR A 5 17.19 -14.58 -30.31
N ILE A 6 16.78 -15.61 -29.56
CA ILE A 6 17.49 -16.01 -28.33
C ILE A 6 18.88 -16.56 -28.67
N LYS A 7 19.00 -17.38 -29.73
CA LYS A 7 20.30 -17.85 -30.23
C LYS A 7 21.22 -16.68 -30.59
N SER A 8 20.71 -15.63 -31.25
CA SER A 8 21.46 -14.41 -31.52
C SER A 8 21.89 -13.66 -30.26
N LEU A 9 21.03 -13.57 -29.24
CA LEU A 9 21.39 -12.96 -27.95
C LEU A 9 22.51 -13.74 -27.24
N PHE A 10 22.47 -15.07 -27.26
CA PHE A 10 23.55 -15.91 -26.72
C PHE A 10 24.86 -15.72 -27.50
N ALA A 11 24.80 -15.51 -28.82
CA ALA A 11 25.97 -15.18 -29.61
C ALA A 11 26.56 -13.82 -29.21
N LEU A 12 25.72 -12.80 -28.98
CA LEU A 12 26.13 -11.49 -28.50
C LEU A 12 26.75 -11.54 -27.09
N ILE A 13 26.14 -12.29 -26.16
CA ILE A 13 26.68 -12.52 -24.82
C ILE A 13 28.11 -13.08 -24.90
N ARG A 14 28.32 -14.08 -25.75
CA ARG A 14 29.65 -14.67 -25.98
C ARG A 14 30.61 -13.68 -26.64
N GLN A 15 30.17 -12.92 -27.63
CA GLN A 15 30.97 -11.90 -28.31
C GLN A 15 31.44 -10.81 -27.34
N GLN A 16 30.60 -10.43 -26.39
CA GLN A 16 30.90 -9.46 -25.32
C GLN A 16 31.64 -10.07 -24.12
N ARG A 17 32.04 -11.36 -24.20
CA ARG A 17 32.75 -12.10 -23.14
C ARG A 17 31.99 -12.14 -21.80
N LEU A 18 30.67 -12.13 -21.86
CA LEU A 18 29.81 -12.30 -20.69
C LEU A 18 29.50 -13.78 -20.46
N THR A 19 29.33 -14.17 -19.19
CA THR A 19 28.99 -15.54 -18.81
C THR A 19 27.48 -15.69 -18.62
N PRO A 20 26.82 -16.63 -19.32
CA PRO A 20 25.42 -16.98 -19.04
C PRO A 20 25.22 -17.40 -17.58
N THR A 21 24.19 -16.85 -16.94
CA THR A 21 23.73 -17.21 -15.58
C THR A 21 22.55 -18.18 -15.65
N LEU A 22 22.13 -18.76 -14.52
CA LEU A 22 20.89 -19.55 -14.46
C LEU A 22 19.68 -18.79 -15.04
N GLN A 23 19.57 -17.48 -14.80
CA GLN A 23 18.50 -16.65 -15.39
C GLN A 23 18.59 -16.60 -16.92
N THR A 24 19.80 -16.55 -17.47
CA THR A 24 20.02 -16.56 -18.92
C THR A 24 19.54 -17.88 -19.53
N TYR A 25 19.81 -19.01 -18.86
CA TYR A 25 19.31 -20.31 -19.30
C TYR A 25 17.79 -20.42 -19.14
N ALA A 26 17.24 -19.95 -18.02
CA ALA A 26 15.80 -19.92 -17.75
C ALA A 26 15.02 -19.24 -18.89
N GLY A 27 15.45 -18.08 -19.37
CA GLY A 27 14.77 -17.39 -20.48
C GLY A 27 14.80 -18.17 -21.81
N CYS A 28 15.80 -19.03 -22.03
CA CYS A 28 15.81 -19.90 -23.20
C CYS A 28 14.97 -21.16 -23.02
N LEU A 29 15.02 -21.78 -21.83
CA LEU A 29 14.16 -22.89 -21.46
C LEU A 29 12.68 -22.50 -21.55
N GLU A 30 12.33 -21.30 -21.07
CA GLU A 30 11.00 -20.70 -21.18
C GLU A 30 10.55 -20.67 -22.65
N CYS A 31 11.41 -20.16 -23.54
CA CYS A 31 11.10 -20.11 -24.97
C CYS A 31 10.85 -21.50 -25.56
N ILE A 32 11.67 -22.49 -25.22
CA ILE A 32 11.50 -23.88 -25.68
C ILE A 32 10.18 -24.45 -25.13
N GLY A 33 9.86 -24.21 -23.87
CA GLY A 33 8.62 -24.69 -23.24
C GLY A 33 7.36 -24.10 -23.85
N ARG A 34 7.43 -22.87 -24.38
CA ARG A 34 6.34 -22.19 -25.10
C ARG A 34 6.18 -22.65 -26.56
N MET A 35 7.14 -23.36 -27.14
CA MET A 35 7.03 -23.83 -28.53
C MET A 35 5.97 -24.93 -28.65
N THR A 36 5.25 -24.93 -29.77
CA THR A 36 4.34 -26.04 -30.15
C THR A 36 5.12 -27.30 -30.49
N ASP A 37 6.30 -27.16 -31.11
CA ASP A 37 7.25 -28.23 -31.39
C ASP A 37 8.61 -27.91 -30.72
N PRO A 38 8.85 -28.39 -29.49
CA PRO A 38 10.02 -28.03 -28.71
C PRO A 38 11.34 -28.59 -29.27
N ASP A 39 12.37 -27.75 -29.38
CA ASP A 39 13.74 -28.18 -29.74
C ASP A 39 14.44 -28.90 -28.56
N ILE A 40 14.11 -30.19 -28.38
CA ILE A 40 14.63 -31.06 -27.31
C ILE A 40 16.16 -31.14 -27.34
N GLN A 41 16.78 -31.11 -28.53
CA GLN A 41 18.24 -31.21 -28.67
C GLN A 41 18.93 -29.97 -28.12
N THR A 42 18.41 -28.79 -28.42
CA THR A 42 18.90 -27.54 -27.82
C THR A 42 18.67 -27.57 -26.31
N CYS A 43 17.52 -28.00 -25.82
CA CYS A 43 17.25 -28.13 -24.38
C CYS A 43 18.31 -29.02 -23.68
N LYS A 44 18.56 -30.23 -24.20
CA LYS A 44 19.58 -31.16 -23.69
C LYS A 44 20.96 -30.52 -23.61
N LYS A 45 21.38 -29.81 -24.67
CA LYS A 45 22.68 -29.12 -24.69
C LYS A 45 22.77 -28.05 -23.60
N MET A 46 21.68 -27.35 -23.31
CA MET A 46 21.66 -26.33 -22.26
C MET A 46 21.76 -26.94 -20.87
N LEU A 47 21.02 -28.01 -20.58
CA LEU A 47 21.12 -28.69 -19.27
C LEU A 47 22.54 -29.23 -19.01
N ILE A 48 23.19 -29.76 -20.05
CA ILE A 48 24.61 -30.17 -19.97
C ILE A 48 25.53 -28.96 -19.71
N ASP A 49 25.30 -27.83 -20.38
CA ASP A 49 26.12 -26.62 -20.22
C ASP A 49 25.96 -25.99 -18.82
N ILE A 50 24.75 -26.04 -18.24
CA ILE A 50 24.48 -25.64 -16.85
C ILE A 50 25.36 -26.46 -15.89
N ASN A 51 25.33 -27.78 -16.01
CA ASN A 51 26.15 -28.68 -15.18
C ASN A 51 27.65 -28.45 -15.38
N LYS A 52 28.12 -28.28 -16.62
CA LYS A 52 29.53 -28.01 -16.93
C LYS A 52 30.05 -26.72 -16.30
N LYS A 53 29.18 -25.73 -16.09
CA LYS A 53 29.52 -24.45 -15.45
C LYS A 53 29.41 -24.48 -13.93
N GLY A 54 29.07 -25.63 -13.34
CA GLY A 54 28.86 -25.76 -11.90
C GLY A 54 27.63 -25.00 -11.40
N LEU A 55 26.67 -24.70 -12.27
CA LEU A 55 25.40 -24.10 -11.89
C LEU A 55 24.44 -25.21 -11.48
N GLU A 56 23.87 -25.13 -10.28
CA GLU A 56 22.93 -26.15 -9.80
C GLU A 56 21.53 -25.94 -10.40
N LEU A 57 21.14 -26.80 -11.35
CA LEU A 57 19.84 -26.71 -12.01
C LEU A 57 18.67 -26.78 -11.01
N LYS A 58 18.80 -27.54 -9.92
CA LYS A 58 17.74 -27.67 -8.91
C LYS A 58 17.46 -26.36 -8.16
N GLU A 59 18.42 -25.44 -8.12
CA GLU A 59 18.28 -24.11 -7.51
C GLU A 59 17.65 -23.09 -8.47
N ILE A 60 17.29 -23.47 -9.69
CA ILE A 60 16.74 -22.55 -10.70
C ILE A 60 15.48 -21.84 -10.20
N ALA A 61 14.61 -22.52 -9.44
CA ALA A 61 13.38 -21.96 -8.90
C ALA A 61 13.64 -20.95 -7.76
N ASN A 62 14.74 -21.12 -7.01
CA ASN A 62 15.08 -20.27 -5.85
C ASN A 62 15.98 -19.09 -6.23
N THR A 63 16.78 -19.22 -7.29
CA THR A 63 17.79 -18.24 -7.70
C THR A 63 17.35 -17.35 -8.85
N CYS A 64 16.43 -17.82 -9.70
CA CYS A 64 15.90 -17.04 -10.81
C CYS A 64 14.61 -16.30 -10.42
N SER A 65 14.38 -15.19 -11.11
CA SER A 65 13.12 -14.46 -11.06
C SER A 65 12.28 -14.83 -12.29
N PHE A 66 11.00 -15.09 -12.06
CA PHE A 66 10.06 -15.49 -13.10
C PHE A 66 8.84 -14.57 -13.09
N GLU A 67 8.34 -14.26 -14.27
CA GLU A 67 7.13 -13.47 -14.47
C GLU A 67 5.98 -14.36 -14.91
N SER A 68 4.78 -14.09 -14.40
CA SER A 68 3.56 -14.77 -14.86
C SER A 68 3.65 -16.30 -14.83
N ASP A 69 3.63 -16.92 -16.01
CA ASP A 69 3.64 -18.35 -16.30
C ASP A 69 5.03 -18.84 -16.75
N GLU A 70 6.07 -18.00 -16.67
CA GLU A 70 7.42 -18.33 -17.15
C GLU A 70 7.97 -19.60 -16.48
N TRP A 71 7.77 -19.72 -15.16
CA TRP A 71 8.21 -20.89 -14.41
C TRP A 71 7.59 -22.19 -14.94
N ASP A 72 6.29 -22.18 -15.21
CA ASP A 72 5.57 -23.37 -15.66
C ASP A 72 6.11 -23.85 -17.02
N HIS A 73 6.49 -22.90 -17.90
CA HIS A 73 7.11 -23.19 -19.19
C HIS A 73 8.56 -23.65 -19.06
N VAL A 74 9.34 -23.07 -18.14
CA VAL A 74 10.71 -23.53 -17.84
C VAL A 74 10.69 -24.94 -17.30
N LEU A 75 9.81 -25.23 -16.34
CA LEU A 75 9.63 -26.56 -15.75
C LEU A 75 9.18 -27.56 -16.81
N LYS A 76 8.22 -27.19 -17.67
CA LYS A 76 7.81 -28.00 -18.82
C LYS A 76 9.00 -28.34 -19.72
N ALA A 77 9.84 -27.35 -20.07
CA ALA A 77 10.99 -27.58 -20.94
C ALA A 77 12.04 -28.51 -20.32
N ILE A 78 12.32 -28.35 -19.02
CA ILE A 78 13.22 -29.25 -18.28
C ILE A 78 12.65 -30.68 -18.29
N ARG A 79 11.34 -30.82 -18.01
CA ARG A 79 10.64 -32.11 -17.98
C ARG A 79 10.52 -32.82 -19.33
N LEU A 80 10.72 -32.13 -20.45
CA LEU A 80 10.87 -32.78 -21.76
C LEU A 80 12.16 -33.61 -21.88
N VAL A 81 13.16 -33.32 -21.04
CA VAL A 81 14.46 -34.01 -21.03
C VAL A 81 14.59 -34.90 -19.79
N ASP A 82 14.10 -34.45 -18.65
CA ASP A 82 14.14 -35.13 -17.36
C ASP A 82 12.75 -35.10 -16.72
N ALA A 83 11.93 -36.12 -17.02
CA ALA A 83 10.51 -36.17 -16.65
C ALA A 83 10.28 -36.11 -15.13
N ASP A 84 11.22 -36.64 -14.35
CA ASP A 84 11.16 -36.71 -12.89
C ASP A 84 11.82 -35.50 -12.21
N PHE A 85 12.16 -34.46 -12.97
CA PHE A 85 12.77 -33.27 -12.42
C PHE A 85 11.86 -32.56 -11.42
N VAL A 86 12.40 -32.38 -10.21
CA VAL A 86 11.81 -31.61 -9.11
C VAL A 86 12.86 -30.58 -8.64
N PRO A 87 12.53 -29.27 -8.64
CA PRO A 87 13.42 -28.24 -8.10
C PRO A 87 13.57 -28.37 -6.56
N ASN A 88 14.60 -27.75 -5.99
CA ASN A 88 14.81 -27.76 -4.54
C ASN A 88 13.75 -26.86 -3.86
N PRO A 89 12.98 -27.35 -2.86
CA PRO A 89 12.00 -26.54 -2.14
C PRO A 89 12.63 -25.32 -1.45
N PRO A 90 11.84 -24.29 -1.10
CA PRO A 90 12.35 -23.09 -0.47
C PRO A 90 13.02 -23.51 0.83
N ARG A 91 14.23 -23.01 1.07
CA ARG A 91 15.04 -23.48 2.21
C ARG A 91 14.30 -23.25 3.52
N LEU A 92 14.06 -24.34 4.27
CA LEU A 92 13.45 -24.28 5.59
C LEU A 92 14.52 -23.93 6.63
N VAL A 93 14.60 -22.65 7.01
CA VAL A 93 15.49 -22.19 8.09
C VAL A 93 14.72 -22.24 9.41
N THR A 94 14.96 -23.29 10.20
CA THR A 94 14.31 -23.52 11.52
C THR A 94 15.07 -22.88 12.67
N GLU A 95 16.37 -22.68 12.54
CA GLU A 95 17.25 -22.21 13.60
C GLU A 95 17.65 -20.74 13.43
N TYR A 96 17.93 -20.09 14.56
CA TYR A 96 18.50 -18.75 14.65
C TYR A 96 20.02 -18.81 14.78
N ASP A 97 20.72 -18.18 13.85
CA ASP A 97 22.16 -17.96 13.90
C ASP A 97 22.49 -16.63 14.61
N ASN A 98 22.19 -16.57 15.91
CA ASN A 98 22.48 -15.41 16.75
C ASN A 98 22.73 -15.88 18.20
N PRO A 99 23.85 -15.49 18.85
CA PRO A 99 24.14 -15.89 20.23
C PRO A 99 23.03 -15.59 21.24
N LEU A 100 22.27 -14.50 21.05
CA LEU A 100 21.15 -14.12 21.91
C LEU A 100 19.91 -15.03 21.72
N LEU A 101 19.82 -15.72 20.59
CA LEU A 101 18.65 -16.49 20.18
C LEU A 101 18.94 -18.00 20.08
N MET A 102 20.20 -18.44 20.22
CA MET A 102 20.55 -19.87 20.21
C MET A 102 19.77 -20.69 21.24
N GLY A 103 19.38 -20.08 22.36
CA GLY A 103 18.52 -20.71 23.37
C GLY A 103 17.10 -21.03 22.89
N LEU A 104 16.62 -20.38 21.82
CA LEU A 104 15.32 -20.65 21.18
C LEU A 104 15.39 -21.79 20.16
N ASN A 105 16.60 -22.20 19.72
CA ASN A 105 16.75 -23.34 18.82
C ASN A 105 16.53 -24.68 19.52
N LYS A 106 16.63 -24.70 20.86
CA LYS A 106 16.39 -25.89 21.67
C LYS A 106 14.93 -25.88 22.15
N PRO A 107 14.14 -26.92 21.89
CA PRO A 107 12.83 -27.04 22.49
C PRO A 107 13.01 -27.07 24.02
N ARG A 108 12.41 -26.12 24.74
CA ARG A 108 12.37 -26.19 26.19
C ARG A 108 11.53 -27.41 26.56
N GLU A 109 12.06 -28.30 27.39
CA GLU A 109 11.32 -29.46 27.93
C GLU A 109 10.07 -29.07 28.73
N GLN A 110 9.90 -27.77 29.03
CA GLN A 110 8.74 -27.21 29.69
C GLN A 110 7.64 -26.83 28.68
N LEU A 111 6.48 -27.48 28.83
CA LEU A 111 5.15 -27.13 28.28
C LEU A 111 5.20 -26.35 26.96
N ILE A 112 5.17 -27.08 25.84
CA ILE A 112 4.87 -26.48 24.55
C ILE A 112 3.49 -25.80 24.68
N GLU A 113 3.48 -24.48 24.61
CA GLU A 113 2.25 -23.71 24.70
C GLU A 113 1.33 -24.12 23.55
N LYS A 114 0.03 -24.26 23.81
CA LYS A 114 -0.94 -24.50 22.75
C LYS A 114 -1.24 -23.21 22.00
N ASN A 115 -1.68 -23.36 20.75
CA ASN A 115 -1.96 -22.26 19.85
C ASN A 115 -2.89 -21.21 20.49
N GLN A 116 -2.30 -20.05 20.79
CA GLN A 116 -3.00 -18.95 21.44
C GLN A 116 -3.76 -18.07 20.47
N TYR A 117 -3.57 -18.23 19.16
CA TYR A 117 -4.15 -17.35 18.14
C TYR A 117 -5.50 -17.84 17.60
N ALA A 118 -5.81 -19.13 17.75
CA ALA A 118 -7.08 -19.70 17.32
C ALA A 118 -8.27 -18.92 17.90
N LEU A 119 -9.13 -18.42 17.02
CA LEU A 119 -10.30 -17.61 17.38
C LEU A 119 -11.50 -18.50 17.71
N ASP A 120 -12.59 -17.90 18.22
CA ASP A 120 -13.88 -18.58 18.29
C ASP A 120 -14.68 -18.33 17.00
N MET A 121 -14.09 -18.74 15.88
CA MET A 121 -14.60 -18.61 14.52
C MET A 121 -14.39 -19.94 13.78
N SER A 122 -15.24 -20.26 12.81
CA SER A 122 -15.05 -21.44 11.97
C SER A 122 -13.90 -21.23 10.96
N VAL A 123 -13.27 -22.32 10.53
CA VAL A 123 -12.22 -22.26 9.49
C VAL A 123 -12.83 -21.82 8.16
N GLU A 124 -14.04 -22.28 7.85
CA GLU A 124 -14.79 -21.96 6.65
C GLU A 124 -15.12 -20.45 6.58
N GLU A 125 -15.44 -19.83 7.71
CA GLU A 125 -15.63 -18.38 7.78
C GLU A 125 -14.32 -17.63 7.52
N LEU A 126 -13.19 -18.09 8.06
CA LEU A 126 -11.88 -17.51 7.77
C LEU A 126 -11.52 -17.64 6.28
N HIS A 127 -11.80 -18.78 5.66
CA HIS A 127 -11.61 -19.00 4.22
C HIS A 127 -12.47 -18.03 3.39
N ALA A 128 -13.74 -17.86 3.75
CA ALA A 128 -14.64 -16.89 3.09
C ALA A 128 -14.14 -15.44 3.23
N ARG A 129 -13.65 -15.07 4.43
CA ARG A 129 -13.03 -13.76 4.68
C ARG A 129 -11.75 -13.57 3.88
N ALA A 130 -10.95 -14.61 3.68
CA ALA A 130 -9.71 -14.55 2.88
C ALA A 130 -10.01 -14.28 1.41
N LYS A 131 -11.06 -14.91 0.87
CA LYS A 131 -11.56 -14.62 -0.48
C LYS A 131 -12.02 -13.17 -0.61
N ALA A 132 -12.80 -12.67 0.36
CA ALA A 132 -13.25 -11.28 0.37
C ALA A 132 -12.08 -10.28 0.47
N GLN A 133 -11.05 -10.58 1.27
CA GLN A 133 -9.82 -9.79 1.36
C GLN A 133 -9.08 -9.77 0.01
N LEU A 134 -8.95 -10.92 -0.66
CA LEU A 134 -8.30 -11.00 -1.98
C LEU A 134 -9.08 -10.21 -3.04
N GLU A 135 -10.41 -10.31 -3.08
CA GLU A 135 -11.26 -9.54 -3.99
C GLU A 135 -11.09 -8.03 -3.76
N MET A 136 -11.05 -7.61 -2.50
CA MET A 136 -10.82 -6.23 -2.11
C MET A 136 -9.44 -5.72 -2.56
N GLU A 137 -8.39 -6.51 -2.36
CA GLU A 137 -7.02 -6.19 -2.81
C GLU A 137 -6.90 -6.15 -4.34
N THR A 138 -7.55 -7.08 -5.04
CA THR A 138 -7.59 -7.14 -6.51
C THR A 138 -8.28 -5.90 -7.08
N LYS A 139 -9.40 -5.48 -6.46
CA LYS A 139 -10.10 -4.24 -6.84
C LYS A 139 -9.24 -2.99 -6.60
N GLY A 140 -8.36 -3.01 -5.60
CA GLY A 140 -7.45 -1.92 -5.28
C GLY A 140 -8.14 -0.69 -4.68
N GLU A 141 -9.34 -0.87 -4.11
CA GLU A 141 -10.06 0.20 -3.41
C GLU A 141 -11.09 -0.34 -2.40
N VAL A 142 -11.26 0.38 -1.30
CA VAL A 142 -12.20 0.09 -0.22
C VAL A 142 -13.07 1.32 0.03
N THR A 143 -14.38 1.17 -0.09
CA THR A 143 -15.33 2.25 0.21
C THR A 143 -15.77 2.18 1.67
N VAL A 144 -15.58 3.28 2.39
CA VAL A 144 -15.93 3.44 3.80
C VAL A 144 -16.98 4.54 3.92
N LYS A 145 -18.11 4.25 4.57
CA LYS A 145 -19.16 5.26 4.80
C LYS A 145 -18.68 6.28 5.82
N SER A 146 -18.95 7.56 5.55
CA SER A 146 -18.67 8.65 6.47
C SER A 146 -19.62 8.60 7.67
N ILE A 147 -19.10 8.81 8.88
CA ILE A 147 -19.94 8.93 10.09
C ILE A 147 -20.83 10.19 10.07
N CYS A 148 -20.53 11.18 9.20
CA CYS A 148 -21.34 12.39 9.03
C CYS A 148 -22.53 12.23 8.06
N ALA A 149 -22.58 11.14 7.28
CA ALA A 149 -23.49 10.99 6.13
C ALA A 149 -24.99 10.96 6.50
N SER A 150 -25.32 10.64 7.75
CA SER A 150 -26.71 10.54 8.24
C SER A 150 -27.36 11.88 8.59
N SER A 151 -26.59 12.97 8.68
CA SER A 151 -27.06 14.19 9.37
C SER A 151 -27.74 15.25 8.48
N LYS A 152 -27.52 15.32 7.16
CA LYS A 152 -28.15 16.34 6.28
C LYS A 152 -28.24 15.87 4.81
N LEU A 153 -29.43 15.55 4.33
CA LEU A 153 -29.73 15.45 2.88
C LEU A 153 -30.71 16.56 2.51
N GLY A 154 -30.19 17.78 2.32
CA GLY A 154 -30.97 18.92 1.83
C GLY A 154 -30.92 19.06 0.30
N SER A 155 -31.86 19.82 -0.30
CA SER A 155 -31.89 20.10 -1.75
C SER A 155 -30.62 20.79 -2.28
N ARG A 156 -29.90 21.53 -1.43
CA ARG A 156 -28.63 22.20 -1.74
C ARG A 156 -27.49 21.20 -1.99
N ASP A 157 -27.47 20.08 -1.29
CA ASP A 157 -26.42 19.06 -1.41
C ASP A 157 -26.55 18.28 -2.72
N ASN A 158 -27.79 18.07 -3.19
CA ASN A 158 -28.06 17.46 -4.50
C ASN A 158 -27.53 18.34 -5.64
N ARG A 159 -27.78 19.65 -5.60
CA ARG A 159 -27.26 20.58 -6.63
C ARG A 159 -25.72 20.60 -6.68
N LEU A 160 -25.06 20.61 -5.52
CA LEU A 160 -23.59 20.58 -5.45
C LEU A 160 -23.04 19.25 -5.98
N ARG A 161 -23.70 18.13 -5.66
CA ARG A 161 -23.36 16.81 -6.18
C ARG A 161 -23.45 16.76 -7.71
N ASP A 162 -24.52 17.29 -8.29
CA ASP A 162 -24.68 17.33 -9.75
C ASP A 162 -23.64 18.23 -10.43
N MET A 163 -23.25 19.32 -9.77
CA MET A 163 -22.17 20.19 -10.25
C MET A 163 -20.81 19.49 -10.20
N ARG A 164 -20.50 18.75 -9.13
CA ARG A 164 -19.29 17.91 -9.02
C ARG A 164 -19.25 16.86 -10.12
N ASN A 165 -20.32 16.09 -10.26
CA ASN A 165 -20.38 14.97 -11.20
C ASN A 165 -20.19 15.43 -12.65
N ARG A 166 -20.80 16.56 -13.02
CA ARG A 166 -20.59 17.19 -14.34
C ARG A 166 -19.13 17.61 -14.54
N LEU A 167 -18.54 18.31 -13.58
CA LEU A 167 -17.15 18.76 -13.68
C LEU A 167 -16.16 17.59 -13.78
N LEU A 168 -16.35 16.54 -12.97
CA LEU A 168 -15.54 15.33 -13.03
C LEU A 168 -15.67 14.62 -14.39
N HIS A 169 -16.88 14.58 -14.95
CA HIS A 169 -17.12 14.01 -16.28
C HIS A 169 -16.39 14.80 -17.38
N GLU A 170 -16.49 16.12 -17.39
CA GLU A 170 -15.78 17.00 -18.33
C GLU A 170 -14.26 16.82 -18.23
N TRP A 171 -13.73 16.77 -17.00
CA TRP A 171 -12.30 16.52 -16.76
C TRP A 171 -11.85 15.16 -17.29
N ARG A 172 -12.66 14.11 -17.10
CA ARG A 172 -12.35 12.77 -17.60
C ARG A 172 -12.21 12.75 -19.12
N GLN A 173 -13.14 13.37 -19.83
CA GLN A 173 -13.11 13.45 -21.29
C GLN A 173 -11.90 14.26 -21.80
N ALA A 174 -11.60 15.40 -21.17
CA ALA A 174 -10.46 16.23 -21.53
C ALA A 174 -9.13 15.49 -21.34
N LEU A 175 -8.98 14.76 -20.23
CA LEU A 175 -7.79 13.96 -19.94
C LEU A 175 -7.63 12.80 -20.93
N LEU A 176 -8.71 12.06 -21.25
CA LEU A 176 -8.68 10.93 -22.20
C LEU A 176 -8.15 11.38 -23.56
N LYS A 177 -8.76 12.44 -24.11
CA LYS A 177 -8.36 12.99 -25.41
C LYS A 177 -6.91 13.48 -25.42
N SER A 178 -6.48 14.19 -24.37
CA SER A 178 -5.11 14.69 -24.29
C SER A 178 -4.09 13.58 -24.08
N PHE A 179 -4.42 12.55 -23.31
CA PHE A 179 -3.55 11.39 -23.08
C PHE A 179 -3.30 10.64 -24.39
N GLN A 180 -4.36 10.27 -25.11
CA GLN A 180 -4.28 9.56 -26.39
C GLN A 180 -3.43 10.33 -27.41
N ARG A 181 -3.66 11.65 -27.54
CA ARG A 181 -2.86 12.49 -28.45
C ARG A 181 -1.37 12.47 -28.11
N LYS A 182 -1.00 12.60 -26.83
CA LYS A 182 0.41 12.55 -26.43
C LYS A 182 1.00 11.15 -26.58
N LEU A 183 0.23 10.08 -26.33
CA LEU A 183 0.68 8.70 -26.49
C LEU A 183 1.11 8.42 -27.94
N GLU A 184 0.35 8.89 -28.93
CA GLU A 184 0.72 8.77 -30.35
C GLU A 184 2.00 9.55 -30.69
N THR A 185 2.26 10.69 -30.03
CA THR A 185 3.55 11.39 -30.17
C THR A 185 4.70 10.53 -29.66
N TYR A 186 4.57 9.95 -28.46
CA TYR A 186 5.60 9.06 -27.90
C TYR A 186 5.82 7.79 -28.72
N LYS A 187 4.75 7.26 -29.33
CA LYS A 187 4.82 6.10 -30.22
C LYS A 187 5.68 6.38 -31.46
N LYS A 188 5.50 7.54 -32.10
CA LYS A 188 6.31 7.96 -33.25
C LYS A 188 7.79 8.07 -32.87
N THR A 189 8.10 8.77 -31.77
CA THR A 189 9.50 8.90 -31.30
C THR A 189 10.12 7.56 -30.92
N ALA A 190 9.32 6.58 -30.46
CA ALA A 190 9.82 5.24 -30.14
C ALA A 190 10.20 4.43 -31.39
N GLN A 191 9.57 4.69 -32.54
CA GLN A 191 9.88 4.00 -33.81
C GLN A 191 11.24 4.41 -34.39
N ASP A 192 11.71 5.61 -34.05
CA ASP A 192 13.00 6.11 -34.51
C ASP A 192 14.19 5.33 -33.89
N ASN A 193 13.97 4.47 -32.88
CA ASN A 193 14.93 3.56 -32.22
C ASN A 193 16.25 4.17 -31.70
N VAL A 194 16.45 5.49 -31.83
CA VAL A 194 17.66 6.20 -31.39
C VAL A 194 17.59 6.60 -29.91
N ASN A 195 16.40 6.92 -29.41
CA ASN A 195 16.22 7.47 -28.06
C ASN A 195 15.32 6.59 -27.20
N MET A 196 15.69 6.43 -25.93
CA MET A 196 14.82 5.84 -24.92
C MET A 196 13.60 6.74 -24.69
N THR A 197 12.39 6.17 -24.83
CA THR A 197 11.13 6.91 -24.65
C THR A 197 10.30 6.35 -23.50
N LEU A 198 9.31 7.12 -23.05
CA LEU A 198 8.33 6.67 -22.06
C LEU A 198 7.25 5.75 -22.66
N TYR A 199 7.22 5.58 -23.98
CA TYR A 199 6.17 4.84 -24.68
C TYR A 199 5.92 3.42 -24.13
N PRO A 200 6.95 2.59 -23.84
CA PRO A 200 6.73 1.25 -23.31
C PRO A 200 5.96 1.25 -21.99
N TYR A 201 6.21 2.25 -21.14
CA TYR A 201 5.54 2.38 -19.85
C TYR A 201 4.12 2.92 -19.98
N LEU A 202 3.87 3.84 -20.92
CA LEU A 202 2.55 4.44 -21.12
C LEU A 202 1.59 3.52 -21.90
N LYS A 203 2.11 2.55 -22.67
CA LYS A 203 1.31 1.55 -23.39
C LYS A 203 0.82 0.39 -22.52
N LEU A 204 1.29 0.28 -21.27
CA LEU A 204 0.97 -0.87 -20.40
C LEU A 204 -0.53 -1.04 -20.12
N PHE A 205 -1.28 0.06 -20.07
CA PHE A 205 -2.70 0.07 -19.74
C PHE A 205 -3.50 0.93 -20.72
N PRO A 206 -4.83 0.71 -20.80
CA PRO A 206 -5.73 1.68 -21.42
C PRO A 206 -5.62 3.07 -20.76
N PRO A 207 -5.77 4.18 -21.52
CA PRO A 207 -5.75 5.55 -20.98
C PRO A 207 -6.66 5.78 -19.77
N GLU A 208 -7.78 5.07 -19.70
CA GLU A 208 -8.78 5.11 -18.63
C GLU A 208 -8.17 4.80 -17.26
N GLU A 209 -7.23 3.86 -17.20
CA GLU A 209 -6.57 3.44 -15.96
C GLU A 209 -5.64 4.52 -15.41
N TYR A 210 -4.88 5.19 -16.27
CA TYR A 210 -4.05 6.33 -15.87
C TYR A 210 -4.90 7.48 -15.33
N ILE A 211 -6.07 7.67 -15.93
CA ILE A 211 -7.00 8.72 -15.52
C ILE A 211 -7.67 8.35 -14.21
N SER A 212 -8.00 7.08 -13.99
CA SER A 212 -8.43 6.57 -12.68
C SER A 212 -7.39 6.89 -11.60
N ILE A 213 -6.10 6.65 -11.88
CA ILE A 213 -5.00 7.02 -10.96
C ILE A 213 -4.95 8.53 -10.70
N ILE A 214 -5.11 9.36 -11.74
CA ILE A 214 -5.21 10.82 -11.58
C ILE A 214 -6.39 11.16 -10.66
N PHE A 215 -7.59 10.61 -10.90
CA PHE A 215 -8.76 10.91 -10.07
C PHE A 215 -8.63 10.43 -8.63
N LYS A 216 -7.98 9.28 -8.38
CA LYS A 216 -7.67 8.84 -7.01
C LYS A 216 -6.77 9.86 -6.30
N PHE A 217 -5.69 10.28 -6.95
CA PHE A 217 -4.80 11.34 -6.43
C PHE A 217 -5.55 12.67 -6.21
N LEU A 218 -6.40 13.08 -7.16
CA LEU A 218 -7.18 14.31 -7.03
C LEU A 218 -8.19 14.22 -5.90
N THR A 219 -8.81 13.06 -5.67
CA THR A 219 -9.78 12.87 -4.58
C THR A 219 -9.08 13.01 -3.23
N GLU A 220 -7.92 12.40 -3.07
CA GLU A 220 -7.07 12.59 -1.87
C GLU A 220 -6.67 14.06 -1.70
N MET A 221 -6.25 14.71 -2.79
CA MET A 221 -5.83 16.12 -2.75
C MET A 221 -7.01 17.04 -2.42
N MET A 222 -8.18 16.85 -3.04
CA MET A 222 -9.38 17.68 -2.83
C MET A 222 -10.02 17.48 -1.46
N SER A 223 -9.80 16.32 -0.83
CA SER A 223 -10.27 16.04 0.54
C SER A 223 -9.34 16.63 1.61
N SER A 224 -8.21 17.22 1.23
CA SER A 224 -7.29 17.89 2.14
C SER A 224 -7.60 19.39 2.27
N SER A 225 -7.05 20.04 3.29
CA SER A 225 -7.31 21.46 3.60
C SER A 225 -6.91 22.42 2.48
N ASP A 226 -7.58 23.58 2.34
CA ASP A 226 -7.24 24.67 1.40
C ASP A 226 -5.77 25.14 1.42
N SER A 227 -5.07 24.93 2.54
CA SER A 227 -3.67 25.30 2.73
C SER A 227 -2.68 24.21 2.29
N TYR A 228 -3.14 22.98 2.07
CA TYR A 228 -2.30 21.88 1.62
C TYR A 228 -1.91 22.10 0.15
N SER A 229 -0.61 22.28 -0.07
CA SER A 229 -0.03 22.43 -1.39
C SER A 229 1.25 21.59 -1.49
N PRO A 230 1.15 20.34 -1.99
CA PRO A 230 2.31 19.47 -2.09
C PRO A 230 3.30 20.01 -3.14
N THR A 231 4.59 19.75 -2.93
CA THR A 231 5.60 20.13 -3.92
C THR A 231 5.39 19.35 -5.22
N GLN A 232 5.69 20.00 -6.35
CA GLN A 232 5.61 19.39 -7.67
C GLN A 232 6.42 18.09 -7.76
N ALA A 233 7.60 18.04 -7.13
CA ALA A 233 8.43 16.84 -7.08
C ALA A 233 7.74 15.68 -6.33
N MET A 234 7.07 15.95 -5.21
CA MET A 234 6.32 14.96 -4.46
C MET A 234 5.15 14.39 -5.28
N VAL A 235 4.41 15.27 -5.97
CA VAL A 235 3.28 14.85 -6.83
C VAL A 235 3.76 13.95 -7.97
N GLN A 236 4.85 14.32 -8.64
CA GLN A 236 5.44 13.50 -9.70
C GLN A 236 5.85 12.11 -9.19
N VAL A 237 6.54 12.04 -8.06
CA VAL A 237 6.94 10.74 -7.49
C VAL A 237 5.72 9.92 -7.08
N SER A 238 4.69 10.54 -6.48
CA SER A 238 3.47 9.85 -6.07
C SER A 238 2.71 9.22 -7.24
N LEU A 239 2.44 10.02 -8.28
CA LEU A 239 1.74 9.56 -9.49
C LEU A 239 2.54 8.45 -10.21
N GLY A 240 3.85 8.61 -10.37
CA GLY A 240 4.70 7.59 -10.98
C GLY A 240 4.73 6.28 -10.20
N ARG A 241 4.80 6.35 -8.86
CA ARG A 241 4.72 5.17 -7.98
C ARG A 241 3.34 4.52 -8.04
N ALA A 242 2.25 5.29 -8.17
CA ALA A 242 0.90 4.74 -8.30
C ALA A 242 0.76 3.91 -9.58
N VAL A 243 1.29 4.38 -10.72
CA VAL A 243 1.32 3.59 -11.96
C VAL A 243 2.14 2.31 -11.80
N ASN A 244 3.34 2.42 -11.22
CA ASN A 244 4.17 1.22 -11.00
C ASN A 244 3.51 0.23 -10.03
N ARG A 245 2.83 0.70 -8.98
CA ARG A 245 2.05 -0.17 -8.08
C ARG A 245 0.96 -0.92 -8.83
N LYS A 246 0.18 -0.21 -9.67
CA LYS A 246 -0.84 -0.86 -10.50
C LYS A 246 -0.23 -1.95 -11.39
N TYR A 247 0.90 -1.67 -12.04
CA TYR A 247 1.61 -2.68 -12.84
C TYR A 247 1.99 -3.92 -12.06
N ASN A 248 2.53 -3.77 -10.84
CA ASN A 248 2.86 -4.91 -10.00
C ASN A 248 1.60 -5.73 -9.65
N THR A 249 0.47 -5.08 -9.32
CA THR A 249 -0.79 -5.77 -9.02
C THR A 249 -1.35 -6.51 -10.24
N GLU A 250 -1.42 -5.86 -11.39
CA GLU A 250 -1.95 -6.46 -12.64
C GLU A 250 -1.07 -7.62 -13.12
N SER A 251 0.25 -7.47 -13.04
CA SER A 251 1.20 -8.54 -13.39
C SER A 251 1.00 -9.76 -12.50
N LYS A 252 0.84 -9.58 -11.19
CA LYS A 252 0.55 -10.68 -10.26
C LYS A 252 -0.81 -11.32 -10.49
N THR A 253 -1.80 -10.51 -10.84
CA THR A 253 -3.16 -10.99 -11.13
C THR A 253 -3.15 -11.85 -12.40
N ALA A 254 -2.50 -11.37 -13.47
CA ALA A 254 -2.32 -12.11 -14.71
C ALA A 254 -1.50 -13.41 -14.53
N ALA A 255 -0.62 -13.45 -13.53
CA ALA A 255 0.15 -14.63 -13.14
C ALA A 255 -0.65 -15.70 -12.37
N GLY A 256 -1.92 -15.44 -12.04
CA GLY A 256 -2.72 -16.30 -11.17
C GLY A 256 -2.21 -16.34 -9.72
N MET A 257 -1.42 -15.35 -9.28
CA MET A 257 -0.83 -15.35 -7.93
C MET A 257 -1.89 -15.23 -6.84
N GLY A 258 -3.03 -14.58 -7.11
CA GLY A 258 -4.12 -14.45 -6.15
C GLY A 258 -4.66 -15.80 -5.69
N GLU A 259 -4.96 -16.70 -6.64
CA GLU A 259 -5.48 -18.05 -6.35
C GLU A 259 -4.42 -18.91 -5.65
N LYS A 260 -3.16 -18.83 -6.11
CA LYS A 260 -2.02 -19.50 -5.48
C LYS A 260 -1.84 -19.07 -4.02
N MET A 261 -1.91 -17.75 -3.76
CA MET A 261 -1.82 -17.18 -2.41
C MET A 261 -3.01 -17.58 -1.54
N LEU A 262 -4.22 -17.59 -2.08
CA LEU A 262 -5.43 -17.97 -1.35
C LEU A 262 -5.34 -19.44 -0.88
N LYS A 263 -4.97 -20.36 -1.78
CA LYS A 263 -4.80 -21.78 -1.45
C LYS A 263 -3.76 -22.01 -0.35
N LEU A 264 -2.62 -21.31 -0.42
CA LEU A 264 -1.59 -21.39 0.62
C LEU A 264 -2.07 -20.81 1.95
N HIS A 265 -2.85 -19.72 1.89
CA HIS A 265 -3.42 -19.09 3.07
C HIS A 265 -4.46 -19.99 3.73
N GLU A 266 -5.29 -20.71 2.96
CA GLU A 266 -6.21 -21.73 3.47
C GLU A 266 -5.48 -22.83 4.26
N LEU A 267 -4.42 -23.42 3.68
CA LEU A 267 -3.58 -24.41 4.38
C LEU A 267 -2.95 -23.86 5.67
N TYR A 268 -2.54 -22.60 5.64
CA TYR A 268 -2.02 -21.91 6.82
C TYR A 268 -3.11 -21.68 7.87
N MET A 269 -4.31 -21.27 7.46
CA MET A 269 -5.45 -21.00 8.34
C MET A 269 -5.93 -22.26 9.05
N ASP A 270 -5.92 -23.41 8.37
CA ASP A 270 -6.28 -24.70 8.96
C ASP A 270 -5.39 -25.04 10.18
N LYS A 271 -4.09 -24.69 10.09
CA LYS A 271 -3.15 -24.83 11.21
C LYS A 271 -3.29 -23.69 12.23
N PHE A 272 -3.48 -22.46 11.77
CA PHE A 272 -3.67 -21.28 12.61
C PHE A 272 -4.90 -21.40 13.52
N GLN A 273 -5.94 -22.11 13.09
CA GLN A 273 -7.19 -22.24 13.83
C GLN A 273 -7.26 -23.51 14.69
N CYS A 274 -6.30 -24.43 14.52
CA CYS A 274 -6.22 -25.64 15.32
C CYS A 274 -5.78 -25.32 16.76
N LYS A 275 -6.69 -25.50 17.73
CA LYS A 275 -6.46 -25.22 19.16
C LYS A 275 -5.44 -26.18 19.79
N ASP A 276 -5.39 -27.43 19.31
CA ASP A 276 -4.47 -28.46 19.81
C ASP A 276 -3.08 -28.39 19.18
N TYR A 277 -2.92 -27.55 18.14
CA TYR A 277 -1.62 -27.32 17.51
C TYR A 277 -0.67 -26.66 18.51
N ASP A 278 0.55 -27.17 18.53
CA ASP A 278 1.63 -26.61 19.32
C ASP A 278 1.98 -25.23 18.78
N LEU A 279 2.16 -24.26 19.67
CA LEU A 279 2.50 -22.89 19.30
C LEU A 279 3.79 -22.91 18.50
N ASP A 280 3.66 -22.53 17.24
CA ASP A 280 4.73 -22.58 16.27
C ASP A 280 4.92 -21.21 15.65
N ASN A 281 6.02 -21.10 14.94
CA ASN A 281 6.38 -19.93 14.21
C ASN A 281 5.54 -19.78 12.93
N HIS A 282 4.80 -18.68 12.80
CA HIS A 282 3.97 -18.41 11.62
C HIS A 282 4.74 -18.48 10.28
N ARG A 283 6.02 -18.08 10.26
CA ARG A 283 6.86 -18.22 9.05
C ARG A 283 7.08 -19.69 8.71
N LEU A 284 7.38 -20.52 9.71
CA LEU A 284 7.59 -21.97 9.49
C LEU A 284 6.31 -22.67 9.09
N MET A 285 5.18 -22.32 9.71
CA MET A 285 3.86 -22.82 9.30
C MET A 285 3.61 -22.53 7.82
N TRP A 286 3.87 -21.30 7.38
CA TRP A 286 3.74 -20.90 5.98
C TRP A 286 4.69 -21.65 5.04
N ILE A 287 5.99 -21.73 5.39
CA ILE A 287 6.96 -22.44 4.54
C ILE A 287 6.60 -23.93 4.44
N ARG A 288 6.12 -24.56 5.51
CA ARG A 288 5.64 -25.96 5.45
C ARG A 288 4.41 -26.11 4.56
N ALA A 289 3.48 -25.16 4.59
CA ALA A 289 2.36 -25.14 3.64
C ALA A 289 2.86 -24.99 2.18
N MET A 290 3.89 -24.18 1.94
CA MET A 290 4.53 -24.08 0.63
C MET A 290 5.19 -25.40 0.21
N HIS A 291 5.88 -26.11 1.10
CA HIS A 291 6.47 -27.42 0.82
C HIS A 291 5.42 -28.45 0.41
N GLN A 292 4.23 -28.43 1.02
CA GLN A 292 3.13 -29.33 0.66
C GLN A 292 2.57 -29.09 -0.75
N SER A 293 2.78 -27.89 -1.32
CA SER A 293 2.26 -27.50 -2.64
C SER A 293 3.37 -27.09 -3.62
N TYR A 294 4.64 -27.42 -3.33
CA TYR A 294 5.80 -26.80 -3.98
C TYR A 294 5.93 -27.13 -5.47
N ASP A 295 5.48 -28.31 -5.89
CA ASP A 295 5.58 -28.77 -7.28
C ASP A 295 4.74 -27.95 -8.28
N THR A 296 3.90 -27.02 -7.78
CA THR A 296 2.95 -26.26 -8.59
C THR A 296 3.03 -24.75 -8.43
N VAL A 297 3.88 -24.22 -7.52
CA VAL A 297 3.79 -22.81 -7.13
C VAL A 297 5.16 -22.14 -6.99
N ASN A 298 5.59 -21.47 -8.07
CA ASN A 298 6.61 -20.42 -7.94
C ASN A 298 5.95 -19.15 -7.39
N MET A 299 6.57 -18.58 -6.36
CA MET A 299 6.03 -17.49 -5.54
C MET A 299 6.91 -16.25 -5.55
N ASP A 300 7.48 -15.89 -6.72
CA ASP A 300 8.17 -14.62 -6.86
C ASP A 300 7.18 -13.44 -6.75
N MET A 301 7.02 -12.93 -5.52
CA MET A 301 6.23 -11.73 -5.20
C MET A 301 7.07 -10.45 -5.19
N SER A 302 8.28 -10.49 -5.76
CA SER A 302 9.21 -9.36 -5.73
C SER A 302 8.59 -8.09 -6.33
N ILE A 303 8.80 -6.98 -5.63
CA ILE A 303 8.33 -5.67 -6.11
C ILE A 303 9.23 -5.25 -7.27
N ARG A 304 8.70 -5.24 -8.49
CA ARG A 304 9.37 -4.67 -9.66
C ARG A 304 9.35 -3.15 -9.52
N ARG A 305 10.45 -2.60 -8.99
CA ARG A 305 10.63 -1.15 -8.84
C ARG A 305 11.27 -0.57 -10.10
N TRP A 306 10.49 0.18 -10.87
CA TRP A 306 11.06 0.99 -11.94
C TRP A 306 12.08 1.99 -11.38
N PRO A 307 13.13 2.34 -12.15
CA PRO A 307 14.10 3.34 -11.72
C PRO A 307 13.43 4.66 -11.32
N ALA A 308 13.97 5.34 -10.31
CA ALA A 308 13.37 6.56 -9.76
C ALA A 308 13.16 7.66 -10.81
N HIS A 309 14.07 7.78 -11.78
CA HIS A 309 13.94 8.73 -12.88
C HIS A 309 12.76 8.40 -13.81
N VAL A 310 12.52 7.12 -14.12
CA VAL A 310 11.37 6.68 -14.93
C VAL A 310 10.07 7.02 -14.22
N GLN A 311 9.95 6.67 -12.93
CA GLN A 311 8.77 6.99 -12.12
C GLN A 311 8.50 8.50 -12.12
N ARG A 312 9.53 9.33 -11.91
CA ARG A 312 9.40 10.79 -11.92
C ARG A 312 8.94 11.32 -13.29
N GLN A 313 9.44 10.78 -14.39
CA GLN A 313 9.04 11.21 -15.74
C GLN A 313 7.60 10.83 -16.08
N ILE A 314 7.16 9.63 -15.70
CA ILE A 314 5.74 9.22 -15.84
C ILE A 314 4.85 10.14 -15.00
N GLY A 315 5.23 10.41 -13.76
CA GLY A 315 4.49 11.33 -12.91
C GLY A 315 4.47 12.76 -13.42
N LYS A 316 5.57 13.25 -14.02
CA LYS A 316 5.63 14.54 -14.71
C LYS A 316 4.63 14.59 -15.86
N PHE A 317 4.60 13.54 -16.68
CA PHE A 317 3.65 13.43 -17.79
C PHE A 317 2.19 13.52 -17.30
N LEU A 318 1.83 12.78 -16.24
CA LEU A 318 0.48 12.82 -15.66
C LEU A 318 0.15 14.18 -15.04
N LEU A 319 1.11 14.80 -14.34
CA LEU A 319 0.91 16.13 -13.74
C LEU A 319 0.72 17.21 -14.80
N GLU A 320 1.44 17.16 -15.92
CA GLU A 320 1.19 18.08 -17.04
C GLU A 320 -0.23 17.93 -17.60
N LEU A 321 -0.75 16.70 -17.70
CA LEU A 321 -2.13 16.49 -18.11
C LEU A 321 -3.11 17.18 -17.15
N ILE A 322 -2.87 17.09 -15.84
CA ILE A 322 -3.67 17.77 -14.81
C ILE A 322 -3.62 19.29 -15.00
N LEU A 323 -2.42 19.88 -15.07
CA LEU A 323 -2.24 21.33 -15.09
C LEU A 323 -2.77 21.99 -16.37
N TYR A 324 -2.62 21.33 -17.53
CA TYR A 324 -3.01 21.93 -18.82
C TYR A 324 -4.47 21.69 -19.20
N ASN A 325 -5.09 20.59 -18.77
CA ASN A 325 -6.42 20.21 -19.22
C ASN A 325 -7.53 20.49 -18.20
N LEU A 326 -7.23 20.47 -16.89
CA LEU A 326 -8.27 20.62 -15.88
C LEU A 326 -8.61 22.09 -15.67
N LYS A 327 -9.84 22.45 -16.00
CA LYS A 327 -10.35 23.82 -15.92
C LYS A 327 -11.65 23.89 -15.13
N VAL A 328 -11.90 25.01 -14.46
CA VAL A 328 -13.10 25.25 -13.66
C VAL A 328 -13.63 26.66 -13.96
N ASN A 329 -14.94 26.86 -13.87
CA ASN A 329 -15.52 28.20 -13.95
C ASN A 329 -15.27 28.96 -12.63
N ALA A 330 -14.50 30.03 -12.65
CA ALA A 330 -14.21 30.86 -11.47
C ALA A 330 -15.47 31.46 -10.84
N ASN A 331 -16.53 31.66 -11.64
CA ASN A 331 -17.80 32.23 -11.22
C ASN A 331 -18.89 31.17 -10.97
N LEU A 332 -18.52 29.91 -10.72
CA LEU A 332 -19.45 28.79 -10.55
C LEU A 332 -20.57 29.06 -9.52
N PHE A 333 -20.25 29.76 -8.42
CA PHE A 333 -21.20 30.11 -7.36
C PHE A 333 -21.90 31.48 -7.59
N ARG A 334 -21.65 32.15 -8.72
CA ARG A 334 -22.19 33.47 -9.07
C ARG A 334 -22.95 33.39 -10.40
N PRO A 335 -24.23 32.98 -10.39
CA PRO A 335 -24.98 32.69 -11.61
C PRO A 335 -25.22 33.91 -12.52
N LYS A 336 -25.14 35.14 -11.99
CA LYS A 336 -25.32 36.39 -12.75
C LYS A 336 -24.03 36.90 -13.42
N SER A 337 -22.90 36.21 -13.26
CA SER A 337 -21.60 36.64 -13.78
C SER A 337 -21.20 35.83 -15.01
N PHE A 338 -20.43 36.45 -15.93
CA PHE A 338 -19.92 35.78 -17.12
C PHE A 338 -19.09 34.54 -16.76
N GLN A 339 -19.19 33.48 -17.56
CA GLN A 339 -18.42 32.25 -17.34
C GLN A 339 -16.94 32.51 -17.60
N ARG A 340 -16.11 32.41 -16.56
CA ARG A 340 -14.66 32.61 -16.67
C ARG A 340 -13.95 31.30 -16.39
N THR A 341 -13.52 30.62 -17.44
CA THR A 341 -12.80 29.35 -17.34
C THR A 341 -11.34 29.60 -16.94
N VAL A 342 -10.92 29.01 -15.83
CA VAL A 342 -9.56 29.11 -15.27
C VAL A 342 -8.99 27.71 -15.00
N PRO A 343 -7.66 27.53 -14.93
CA PRO A 343 -7.08 26.27 -14.49
C PRO A 343 -7.58 25.88 -13.09
N ALA A 344 -7.95 24.61 -12.93
CA ALA A 344 -8.40 24.06 -11.66
C ALA A 344 -7.23 23.87 -10.67
N PHE A 345 -6.02 23.65 -11.20
CA PHE A 345 -4.78 23.47 -10.45
C PHE A 345 -3.70 24.36 -11.05
N CYS A 346 -2.89 25.00 -10.21
CA CYS A 346 -1.78 25.85 -10.64
C CYS A 346 -0.51 25.55 -9.87
N SER A 347 0.63 25.82 -10.51
CA SER A 347 1.94 25.80 -9.87
C SER A 347 2.23 27.18 -9.27
N ILE A 348 2.49 27.23 -7.97
CA ILE A 348 2.87 28.44 -7.24
C ILE A 348 4.29 28.29 -6.70
N PHE A 349 5.07 29.36 -6.71
CA PHE A 349 6.39 29.38 -6.09
C PHE A 349 6.30 30.11 -4.77
N ARG A 350 6.54 29.40 -3.66
CA ARG A 350 6.72 30.03 -2.37
C ARG A 350 8.22 30.15 -2.07
N PRO A 351 8.70 31.31 -1.61
CA PRO A 351 10.01 31.39 -1.00
C PRO A 351 9.97 30.58 0.31
N ASP A 352 10.66 29.45 0.34
CA ASP A 352 10.85 28.68 1.57
C ASP A 352 11.87 29.40 2.48
N VAL A 353 11.84 29.07 3.78
CA VAL A 353 12.82 29.51 4.79
C VAL A 353 14.26 29.16 4.37
N THR A 354 14.42 28.16 3.50
CA THR A 354 15.69 27.64 2.99
C THR A 354 16.20 28.31 1.70
N LEU A 355 15.56 29.40 1.21
CA LEU A 355 15.88 30.09 -0.06
C LEU A 355 15.70 29.24 -1.35
N VAL A 356 15.32 27.96 -1.23
CA VAL A 356 15.00 27.10 -2.37
C VAL A 356 13.56 27.35 -2.82
N LYS A 357 13.40 27.87 -4.05
CA LYS A 357 12.09 28.09 -4.67
C LYS A 357 11.49 26.76 -5.15
N ASN A 358 10.80 26.06 -4.26
CA ASN A 358 10.06 24.86 -4.63
C ASN A 358 8.72 25.25 -5.27
N ALA A 359 8.42 24.68 -6.44
CA ALA A 359 7.11 24.76 -7.05
C ALA A 359 6.13 23.88 -6.27
N GLU A 360 5.02 24.46 -5.82
CA GLU A 360 3.93 23.77 -5.13
C GLU A 360 2.68 23.72 -6.03
N ILE A 361 1.91 22.65 -5.95
CA ILE A 361 0.66 22.52 -6.69
C ILE A 361 -0.49 22.94 -5.78
N LYS A 362 -1.24 23.96 -6.19
CA LYS A 362 -2.40 24.49 -5.45
C LYS A 362 -3.68 24.36 -6.27
N MET A 363 -4.75 24.00 -5.59
CA MET A 363 -6.09 23.96 -6.17
C MET A 363 -6.76 25.34 -6.17
N HIS A 364 -7.60 25.59 -7.16
CA HIS A 364 -8.37 26.82 -7.23
C HIS A 364 -9.45 26.83 -6.13
N PRO A 365 -9.70 27.95 -5.40
CA PRO A 365 -10.61 27.98 -4.25
C PRO A 365 -12.06 27.54 -4.53
N VAL A 366 -12.51 27.66 -5.78
CA VAL A 366 -13.82 27.16 -6.21
C VAL A 366 -13.89 25.63 -6.13
N VAL A 367 -12.79 24.94 -6.47
CA VAL A 367 -12.68 23.48 -6.39
C VAL A 367 -12.77 23.06 -4.93
N THR A 368 -12.02 23.71 -4.03
CA THR A 368 -12.03 23.33 -2.62
C THR A 368 -13.41 23.50 -1.97
N LYS A 369 -14.10 24.61 -2.29
CA LYS A 369 -15.49 24.82 -1.86
C LYS A 369 -16.47 23.77 -2.40
N LEU A 370 -16.20 23.25 -3.60
CA LEU A 370 -17.06 22.27 -4.26
C LEU A 370 -16.84 20.85 -3.71
N PHE A 371 -15.61 20.50 -3.34
CA PHE A 371 -15.21 19.14 -2.93
C PHE A 371 -14.91 18.97 -1.42
N ASN A 372 -15.34 19.91 -0.58
CA ASN A 372 -15.12 19.84 0.87
C ASN A 372 -15.53 18.48 1.47
N CYS A 373 -14.64 17.87 2.25
CA CYS A 373 -14.79 16.55 2.85
C CYS A 373 -16.03 16.41 3.75
N GLU A 374 -16.48 17.51 4.37
CA GLU A 374 -17.71 17.60 5.16
C GLU A 374 -18.96 17.11 4.41
N ASN A 375 -18.97 17.24 3.07
CA ASN A 375 -20.10 16.87 2.21
C ASN A 375 -19.92 15.49 1.53
N SER A 376 -19.02 14.65 2.05
CA SER A 376 -18.74 13.32 1.48
C SER A 376 -19.52 12.25 2.21
N GLU A 377 -20.34 11.49 1.47
CA GLU A 377 -21.11 10.36 2.01
C GLU A 377 -20.23 9.14 2.30
N SER A 378 -19.15 9.00 1.52
CA SER A 378 -18.20 7.89 1.64
C SER A 378 -16.81 8.33 1.21
N PHE A 379 -15.80 7.65 1.75
CA PHE A 379 -14.41 7.77 1.40
C PHE A 379 -13.94 6.50 0.69
N THR A 380 -12.99 6.64 -0.22
CA THR A 380 -12.35 5.51 -0.89
C THR A 380 -10.89 5.45 -0.48
N PHE A 381 -10.46 4.30 0.05
CA PHE A 381 -9.10 4.07 0.52
C PHE A 381 -8.43 2.97 -0.29
N ASP A 382 -7.10 2.98 -0.34
CA ASP A 382 -6.32 1.83 -0.80
C ASP A 382 -6.46 0.68 0.22
N PRO A 383 -6.66 -0.59 -0.20
CA PRO A 383 -6.81 -1.72 0.73
C PRO A 383 -5.62 -1.88 1.69
N SER A 384 -4.43 -1.41 1.31
CA SER A 384 -3.24 -1.51 2.14
C SER A 384 -3.16 -0.55 3.32
N ILE A 385 -4.03 0.46 3.35
CA ILE A 385 -4.06 1.49 4.41
C ILE A 385 -5.25 1.30 5.37
N VAL A 386 -5.96 0.17 5.26
CA VAL A 386 -7.02 -0.26 6.19
C VAL A 386 -6.68 -1.62 6.82
N PRO A 387 -7.26 -1.95 7.99
CA PRO A 387 -7.07 -3.28 8.60
C PRO A 387 -7.43 -4.44 7.66
N MET A 388 -6.77 -5.59 7.85
CA MET A 388 -7.13 -6.83 7.15
C MET A 388 -8.24 -7.57 7.91
N VAL A 389 -9.15 -8.23 7.19
CA VAL A 389 -10.22 -9.07 7.79
C VAL A 389 -9.82 -10.53 8.00
N VAL A 390 -8.55 -10.85 7.78
CA VAL A 390 -7.94 -12.17 8.01
C VAL A 390 -6.52 -12.03 8.55
N PRO A 391 -5.94 -13.09 9.16
CA PRO A 391 -4.54 -13.11 9.55
C PRO A 391 -3.65 -12.72 8.36
N PRO A 392 -2.71 -11.76 8.51
CA PRO A 392 -1.84 -11.34 7.42
C PRO A 392 -0.97 -12.49 6.90
N VAL A 393 -0.54 -12.38 5.64
CA VAL A 393 0.46 -13.29 5.07
C VAL A 393 1.75 -13.16 5.88
N PRO A 394 2.28 -14.23 6.49
CA PRO A 394 3.53 -14.16 7.24
C PRO A 394 4.68 -13.70 6.35
N TRP A 395 5.51 -12.80 6.88
CA TRP A 395 6.79 -12.47 6.30
C TRP A 395 7.69 -13.70 6.28
N ILE A 396 8.05 -14.16 5.08
CA ILE A 396 9.01 -15.25 4.87
C ILE A 396 10.31 -14.78 4.22
N SER A 397 10.29 -13.59 3.63
CA SER A 397 11.47 -12.93 3.06
C SER A 397 11.29 -11.40 3.10
N LYS A 398 12.31 -10.65 2.69
CA LYS A 398 12.23 -9.18 2.55
C LYS A 398 11.19 -8.68 1.54
N ASN A 399 10.73 -9.55 0.65
CA ASN A 399 9.83 -9.22 -0.46
C ASN A 399 8.44 -9.87 -0.34
N MET A 400 8.23 -10.75 0.65
CA MET A 400 7.04 -11.57 0.75
C MET A 400 6.51 -11.59 2.18
N GLY A 401 5.32 -11.01 2.36
CA GLY A 401 4.59 -10.89 3.62
C GLY A 401 3.66 -9.68 3.65
N GLY A 402 2.80 -9.62 4.66
CA GLY A 402 1.80 -8.58 4.85
C GLY A 402 0.49 -8.89 4.12
N LEU A 403 0.36 -8.45 2.88
CA LEU A 403 -0.89 -8.53 2.09
C LEU A 403 -0.86 -9.71 1.10
N PHE A 404 -2.01 -10.05 0.51
CA PHE A 404 -2.10 -11.14 -0.49
C PHE A 404 -1.42 -10.78 -1.81
N LEU A 405 -1.84 -9.66 -2.40
CA LEU A 405 -1.33 -9.16 -3.68
C LEU A 405 -0.48 -7.91 -3.48
N GLY A 406 -0.84 -7.10 -2.47
CA GLY A 406 -0.16 -5.86 -2.16
C GLY A 406 1.33 -6.04 -1.89
N SER A 407 2.14 -5.33 -2.66
CA SER A 407 3.60 -5.32 -2.53
C SER A 407 4.03 -4.22 -1.56
N HIS A 408 4.36 -4.59 -0.33
CA HIS A 408 4.89 -3.67 0.69
C HIS A 408 6.35 -3.98 0.99
N ALA A 409 7.12 -2.92 1.26
CA ALA A 409 8.50 -3.10 1.67
C ALA A 409 8.52 -3.55 3.15
N LEU A 410 9.30 -4.58 3.46
CA LEU A 410 9.59 -4.96 4.86
C LEU A 410 10.09 -3.73 5.65
N VAL A 411 11.01 -2.97 5.04
CA VAL A 411 11.59 -1.75 5.62
C VAL A 411 11.08 -0.51 4.91
N ARG A 412 10.50 0.41 5.68
CA ARG A 412 10.06 1.75 5.26
C ARG A 412 11.29 2.63 5.10
N VAL A 413 11.57 3.01 3.87
CA VAL A 413 12.71 3.88 3.53
C VAL A 413 12.19 5.13 2.84
N GLY A 414 12.66 6.30 3.29
CA GLY A 414 12.38 7.58 2.65
C GLY A 414 12.92 7.62 1.21
N ALA A 415 12.39 8.52 0.37
CA ALA A 415 12.71 8.57 -1.06
C ALA A 415 14.22 8.78 -1.34
N ASP A 416 14.96 9.36 -0.40
CA ASP A 416 16.38 9.74 -0.56
C ASP A 416 17.36 8.79 0.16
N MET A 417 16.88 7.73 0.79
CA MET A 417 17.72 6.86 1.60
C MET A 417 18.19 5.61 0.83
N CYS A 418 19.50 5.51 0.58
CA CYS A 418 20.19 4.40 -0.09
C CYS A 418 20.27 3.09 0.74
N HIS A 419 19.65 3.05 1.92
CA HIS A 419 19.74 1.90 2.84
C HIS A 419 19.11 0.60 2.33
N VAL A 420 18.28 0.66 1.28
CA VAL A 420 17.71 -0.53 0.64
C VAL A 420 18.81 -1.45 0.09
N ASP A 421 19.97 -0.90 -0.31
CA ASP A 421 21.06 -1.70 -0.87
C ASP A 421 21.79 -2.54 0.20
N VAL A 422 21.80 -2.13 1.47
CA VAL A 422 22.38 -2.93 2.57
C VAL A 422 21.53 -4.17 2.88
N LEU A 423 20.22 -4.10 2.71
CA LEU A 423 19.34 -5.27 2.85
C LEU A 423 19.47 -6.24 1.65
N LYS A 424 20.04 -5.79 0.53
CA LYS A 424 20.37 -6.67 -0.59
C LYS A 424 21.63 -7.49 -0.34
N THR A 425 22.57 -7.00 0.47
CA THR A 425 23.87 -7.66 0.71
C THR A 425 23.86 -8.69 1.84
N LYS A 426 22.81 -8.72 2.66
CA LYS A 426 22.66 -9.66 3.78
C LYS A 426 22.08 -11.00 3.31
N THR A 427 22.64 -12.10 3.82
CA THR A 427 22.20 -13.47 3.54
C THR A 427 20.87 -13.78 4.22
N ASP A 428 20.10 -14.70 3.62
CA ASP A 428 18.73 -14.99 4.08
C ASP A 428 18.66 -15.56 5.52
N TYR A 429 19.76 -16.09 6.07
CA TYR A 429 19.84 -16.63 7.44
C TYR A 429 19.75 -15.58 8.54
N GLN A 430 19.95 -14.30 8.24
CA GLN A 430 19.99 -13.24 9.24
C GLN A 430 18.62 -12.61 9.52
N TYR A 431 17.62 -12.91 8.70
CA TYR A 431 16.28 -12.35 8.80
C TYR A 431 15.28 -13.09 9.71
N PRO A 432 15.34 -14.43 9.90
CA PRO A 432 14.28 -15.20 10.58
C PRO A 432 13.76 -14.55 11.85
N ALA A 433 14.65 -14.18 12.79
CA ALA A 433 14.26 -13.58 14.06
C ALA A 433 13.42 -12.29 13.91
N VAL A 434 13.78 -11.43 12.96
CA VAL A 434 13.08 -10.18 12.68
C VAL A 434 11.73 -10.45 12.02
N LEU A 435 11.68 -11.37 11.05
CA LEU A 435 10.44 -11.74 10.38
C LEU A 435 9.45 -12.37 11.36
N ASP A 436 9.94 -13.26 12.22
CA ASP A 436 9.15 -14.00 13.21
C ASP A 436 8.56 -13.05 14.26
N SER A 437 9.34 -12.06 14.69
CA SER A 437 8.86 -11.00 15.59
C SER A 437 7.77 -10.16 14.94
N LEU A 438 7.95 -9.76 13.67
CA LEU A 438 6.93 -9.02 12.90
C LEU A 438 5.66 -9.84 12.67
N ASN A 439 5.80 -11.14 12.41
CA ASN A 439 4.68 -12.06 12.21
C ASN A 439 3.87 -12.26 13.48
N THR A 440 4.54 -12.35 14.63
CA THR A 440 3.90 -12.41 15.95
C THR A 440 3.03 -11.18 16.19
N LEU A 441 3.58 -9.98 15.93
CA LEU A 441 2.82 -8.72 16.06
C LEU A 441 1.64 -8.65 15.07
N SER A 442 1.84 -9.12 13.84
CA SER A 442 0.84 -9.07 12.77
C SER A 442 -0.29 -10.08 12.96
N SER A 443 -0.04 -11.18 13.67
CA SER A 443 -1.00 -12.26 13.91
C SER A 443 -1.97 -11.95 15.06
N CYS A 444 -1.74 -10.86 15.79
CA CYS A 444 -2.64 -10.38 16.84
C CYS A 444 -3.96 -9.88 16.26
N ALA A 445 -5.06 -10.56 16.62
CA ALA A 445 -6.41 -10.22 16.21
C ALA A 445 -7.03 -9.14 17.13
N TRP A 446 -7.69 -8.17 16.51
CA TRP A 446 -8.32 -7.02 17.17
C TRP A 446 -9.82 -6.96 16.88
N THR A 447 -10.55 -6.31 17.79
CA THR A 447 -11.96 -5.96 17.60
C THR A 447 -12.23 -4.55 18.15
N ILE A 448 -13.38 -3.97 17.81
CA ILE A 448 -13.77 -2.64 18.25
C ILE A 448 -14.44 -2.69 19.62
N ASN A 449 -14.02 -1.79 20.52
CA ASN A 449 -14.75 -1.45 21.72
C ASN A 449 -15.97 -0.59 21.35
N GLN A 450 -17.09 -1.26 21.01
CA GLN A 450 -18.26 -0.59 20.44
C GLN A 450 -18.81 0.55 21.33
N PRO A 451 -18.97 0.38 22.67
CA PRO A 451 -19.41 1.48 23.54
C PRO A 451 -18.53 2.73 23.48
N ILE A 452 -17.21 2.56 23.38
CA ILE A 452 -16.27 3.68 23.28
C ILE A 452 -16.30 4.31 21.89
N LEU A 453 -16.48 3.51 20.83
CA LEU A 453 -16.68 4.02 19.48
C LEU A 453 -17.95 4.88 19.40
N ASP A 454 -19.07 4.38 19.95
CA ASP A 454 -20.36 5.08 19.96
C ASP A 454 -20.25 6.43 20.68
N LEU A 455 -19.64 6.44 21.87
CA LEU A 455 -19.39 7.67 22.61
C LEU A 455 -18.52 8.66 21.82
N GLN A 456 -17.45 8.20 21.16
CA GLN A 456 -16.60 9.09 20.36
C GLN A 456 -17.30 9.64 19.12
N ILE A 457 -18.12 8.84 18.44
CA ILE A 457 -18.93 9.30 17.30
C ILE A 457 -19.96 10.32 17.78
N GLU A 458 -20.60 10.09 18.92
CA GLU A 458 -21.53 11.04 19.52
C GLU A 458 -20.85 12.38 19.82
N ILE A 459 -19.71 12.36 20.53
CA ILE A 459 -18.94 13.57 20.84
C ILE A 459 -18.52 14.28 19.55
N PHE A 460 -18.01 13.55 18.56
CA PHE A 460 -17.58 14.12 17.28
C PHE A 460 -18.74 14.83 16.54
N ASN A 461 -19.91 14.19 16.47
CA ASN A 461 -21.10 14.76 15.85
C ASN A 461 -21.68 15.94 16.66
N ASN A 462 -21.46 15.96 17.98
CA ASN A 462 -21.83 17.02 18.89
C ASN A 462 -20.69 18.05 19.09
N LYS A 463 -20.02 18.42 17.99
CA LYS A 463 -18.99 19.47 17.90
C LYS A 463 -17.63 19.15 18.52
N GLY A 464 -17.37 17.91 18.92
CA GLY A 464 -16.07 17.48 19.46
C GLY A 464 -15.81 17.95 20.90
N ASP A 465 -14.73 17.44 21.50
CA ASP A 465 -14.22 17.88 22.80
C ASP A 465 -12.69 17.75 22.82
N ALA A 466 -12.00 18.89 22.82
CA ALA A 466 -10.54 18.94 22.83
C ALA A 466 -9.91 18.29 24.08
N ARG A 467 -10.62 18.27 25.22
CA ARG A 467 -10.14 17.62 26.46
C ARG A 467 -10.10 16.11 26.31
N LEU A 468 -11.03 15.56 25.55
CA LEU A 468 -11.12 14.13 25.21
C LEU A 468 -10.38 13.79 23.91
N LYS A 469 -9.63 14.75 23.34
CA LYS A 469 -8.87 14.61 22.09
C LYS A 469 -9.75 14.18 20.91
N VAL A 470 -11.01 14.64 20.89
CA VAL A 470 -11.90 14.55 19.74
C VAL A 470 -12.00 15.94 19.13
N ALA A 471 -11.45 16.13 17.94
CA ALA A 471 -11.27 17.47 17.38
C ALA A 471 -12.62 18.17 17.09
N PRO A 472 -12.84 19.42 17.55
CA PRO A 472 -14.00 20.22 17.15
C PRO A 472 -13.89 20.74 15.70
N PRO A 473 -15.01 21.10 15.06
CA PRO A 473 -15.01 21.59 13.69
C PRO A 473 -14.47 23.05 13.61
N ALA A 474 -13.80 23.38 12.52
CA ALA A 474 -13.12 24.68 12.32
C ALA A 474 -14.00 25.95 12.50
N PRO A 475 -15.32 25.96 12.19
CA PRO A 475 -16.17 27.12 12.39
C PRO A 475 -16.34 27.60 13.83
N GLU A 476 -15.94 26.80 14.83
CA GLU A 476 -16.07 27.19 16.25
C GLU A 476 -14.98 28.17 16.73
N LEU A 477 -13.96 28.42 15.91
CA LEU A 477 -12.92 29.39 16.23
C LEU A 477 -13.42 30.83 15.98
N PRO A 478 -13.01 31.82 16.80
CA PRO A 478 -13.48 33.20 16.69
C PRO A 478 -13.23 33.76 15.28
N PRO A 479 -14.13 34.64 14.76
CA PRO A 479 -13.96 35.24 13.43
C PRO A 479 -12.64 36.00 13.35
N LEU A 480 -12.07 36.05 12.14
CA LEU A 480 -10.83 36.81 11.93
C LEU A 480 -11.08 38.29 12.27
N PRO A 481 -10.24 38.92 13.10
CA PRO A 481 -10.36 40.33 13.44
C PRO A 481 -10.47 41.24 12.20
N GLY A 482 -11.43 42.16 12.22
CA GLY A 482 -11.66 43.14 11.15
C GLY A 482 -10.60 44.25 11.16
N ILE A 483 -10.28 44.79 9.98
CA ILE A 483 -9.41 45.97 9.87
C ILE A 483 -10.32 47.20 9.83
N THR A 484 -10.21 48.12 10.78
CA THR A 484 -10.87 49.43 10.72
C THR A 484 -9.92 50.49 10.16
N GLN A 485 -10.47 51.53 9.52
CA GLN A 485 -9.67 52.57 8.88
C GLN A 485 -8.87 53.41 9.89
N GLU A 486 -9.31 53.44 11.15
CA GLU A 486 -8.74 54.23 12.26
C GLU A 486 -7.52 53.59 12.94
N MET A 487 -7.13 52.35 12.58
CA MET A 487 -6.05 51.63 13.26
C MET A 487 -4.66 52.20 12.95
N THR A 488 -3.82 52.35 13.98
CA THR A 488 -2.41 52.74 13.81
C THR A 488 -1.61 51.63 13.09
N SER A 489 -0.43 51.97 12.55
CA SER A 489 0.45 50.99 11.89
C SER A 489 0.89 49.86 12.85
N LYS A 490 1.03 50.15 14.15
CA LYS A 490 1.34 49.14 15.17
C LYS A 490 0.15 48.20 15.41
N ASP A 491 -1.06 48.74 15.50
CA ASP A 491 -2.27 47.94 15.70
C ASP A 491 -2.56 47.06 14.48
N LYS A 492 -2.33 47.57 13.27
CA LYS A 492 -2.41 46.79 12.02
C LYS A 492 -1.41 45.62 12.00
N ALA A 493 -0.19 45.84 12.49
CA ALA A 493 0.82 44.79 12.58
C ALA A 493 0.47 43.72 13.63
N MET A 494 -0.04 44.13 14.80
CA MET A 494 -0.52 43.19 15.84
C MET A 494 -1.71 42.38 15.34
N LEU A 495 -2.70 43.03 14.73
CA LEU A 495 -3.88 42.37 14.17
C LEU A 495 -3.52 41.44 13.01
N TYR A 496 -2.53 41.78 12.19
CA TYR A 496 -2.01 40.87 11.17
C TYR A 496 -1.41 39.59 11.78
N ARG A 497 -0.61 39.72 12.85
CA ARG A 497 -0.05 38.55 13.56
C ARG A 497 -1.14 37.70 14.20
N GLU A 498 -2.12 38.33 14.85
CA GLU A 498 -3.26 37.64 15.45
C GLU A 498 -4.09 36.89 14.39
N ARG A 499 -4.37 37.52 13.25
CA ARG A 499 -5.05 36.86 12.12
C ARG A 499 -4.27 35.66 11.60
N LEU A 500 -2.94 35.77 11.49
CA LEU A 500 -2.10 34.66 11.05
C LEU A 500 -2.16 33.48 12.05
N GLN A 501 -2.09 33.77 13.34
CA GLN A 501 -2.23 32.76 14.41
C GLN A 501 -3.60 32.09 14.40
N LEU A 502 -4.68 32.86 14.35
CA LEU A 502 -6.04 32.32 14.26
C LEU A 502 -6.27 31.50 12.99
N GLN A 503 -5.68 31.91 11.87
CA GLN A 503 -5.75 31.16 10.63
C GLN A 503 -4.98 29.84 10.73
N GLN A 504 -3.80 29.83 11.35
CA GLN A 504 -3.03 28.62 11.62
C GLN A 504 -3.80 27.66 12.53
N GLN A 505 -4.37 28.16 13.64
CA GLN A 505 -5.20 27.36 14.55
C GLN A 505 -6.41 26.75 13.82
N ARG A 506 -7.09 27.52 12.96
CA ARG A 506 -8.20 27.00 12.13
C ARG A 506 -7.75 25.86 11.23
N GLN A 507 -6.56 25.95 10.65
CA GLN A 507 -6.01 24.92 9.77
C GLN A 507 -5.62 23.67 10.55
N ASP A 508 -4.94 23.83 11.68
CA ASP A 508 -4.52 22.73 12.55
C ASP A 508 -5.76 21.97 13.06
N MET A 509 -6.79 22.69 13.51
CA MET A 509 -8.04 22.10 13.97
C MET A 509 -8.79 21.37 12.86
N HIS A 510 -8.86 21.94 11.65
CA HIS A 510 -9.47 21.25 10.52
C HIS A 510 -8.71 19.97 10.13
N GLY A 511 -7.37 20.00 10.16
CA GLY A 511 -6.55 18.83 9.90
C GLY A 511 -6.76 17.70 10.93
N LEU A 512 -6.87 18.04 12.21
CA LEU A 512 -7.21 17.09 13.26
C LEU A 512 -8.63 16.53 13.08
N TRP A 513 -9.61 17.39 12.77
CA TRP A 513 -10.99 16.98 12.51
C TRP A 513 -11.10 16.00 11.33
N CYS A 514 -10.43 16.27 10.21
CA CYS A 514 -10.39 15.34 9.07
C CYS A 514 -9.73 14.01 9.44
N THR A 515 -8.68 14.03 10.27
CA THR A 515 -8.00 12.83 10.73
C THR A 515 -8.93 11.95 11.58
N ASP A 516 -9.66 12.57 12.52
CA ASP A 516 -10.65 11.87 13.35
C ASP A 516 -11.82 11.36 12.50
N LEU A 517 -12.28 12.12 11.50
CA LEU A 517 -13.33 11.69 10.58
C LEU A 517 -12.97 10.39 9.86
N TYR A 518 -11.78 10.31 9.26
CA TYR A 518 -11.32 9.09 8.60
C TYR A 518 -11.16 7.94 9.58
N ARG A 519 -10.55 8.21 10.74
CA ARG A 519 -10.33 7.19 11.76
C ARG A 519 -11.63 6.58 12.28
N LEU A 520 -12.59 7.41 12.68
CA LEU A 520 -13.88 6.96 13.21
C LEU A 520 -14.70 6.28 12.13
N SER A 521 -14.64 6.75 10.88
CA SER A 521 -15.31 6.09 9.75
C SER A 521 -14.73 4.71 9.47
N ILE A 522 -13.39 4.57 9.50
CA ILE A 522 -12.73 3.27 9.37
C ILE A 522 -13.10 2.39 10.56
N ALA A 523 -12.98 2.85 11.80
CA ALA A 523 -13.35 2.07 12.98
C ALA A 523 -14.80 1.57 12.91
N ASN A 524 -15.74 2.43 12.49
CA ASN A 524 -17.14 2.07 12.31
C ASN A 524 -17.38 1.04 11.18
N LYS A 525 -16.54 1.02 10.14
CA LYS A 525 -16.61 -0.01 9.07
C LYS A 525 -16.24 -1.41 9.58
N PHE A 526 -15.38 -1.49 10.60
CA PHE A 526 -14.91 -2.74 11.23
C PHE A 526 -15.57 -3.02 12.59
N ARG A 527 -16.64 -2.29 12.93
CA ARG A 527 -17.39 -2.38 14.21
C ARG A 527 -17.70 -3.83 14.65
N ASP A 528 -18.18 -4.64 13.71
CA ASP A 528 -18.64 -6.01 13.95
C ASP A 528 -17.65 -7.06 13.44
N GLU A 529 -16.42 -6.64 13.13
CA GLU A 529 -15.41 -7.48 12.51
C GLU A 529 -14.27 -7.80 13.48
N VAL A 530 -13.69 -8.99 13.31
CA VAL A 530 -12.33 -9.27 13.78
C VAL A 530 -11.37 -8.88 12.66
N PHE A 531 -10.33 -8.13 13.01
CA PHE A 531 -9.37 -7.62 12.05
C PHE A 531 -7.93 -7.67 12.57
N TRP A 532 -6.97 -7.52 11.65
CA TRP A 532 -5.54 -7.60 11.91
C TRP A 532 -4.80 -6.39 11.35
N PHE A 533 -3.69 -6.08 12.01
CA PHE A 533 -2.75 -5.06 11.58
C PHE A 533 -1.49 -5.72 11.04
N PRO A 534 -1.31 -5.85 9.71
CA PRO A 534 -0.01 -6.25 9.17
C PRO A 534 1.05 -5.22 9.58
N HIS A 535 2.24 -5.67 9.98
CA HIS A 535 3.35 -4.80 10.40
C HIS A 535 4.49 -4.76 9.39
N SER A 536 5.26 -3.69 9.47
CA SER A 536 6.53 -3.46 8.78
C SER A 536 7.48 -2.73 9.74
N MET A 537 8.71 -2.43 9.33
CA MET A 537 9.68 -1.72 10.17
C MET A 537 10.26 -0.48 9.51
N ASP A 538 10.82 0.44 10.30
CA ASP A 538 11.67 1.52 9.79
C ASP A 538 13.13 1.06 9.63
N PHE A 539 13.99 1.95 9.11
CA PHE A 539 15.42 1.68 8.91
C PHE A 539 16.20 1.39 10.21
N ARG A 540 15.61 1.67 11.38
CA ARG A 540 16.22 1.41 12.70
C ARG A 540 15.72 0.10 13.33
N GLY A 541 14.76 -0.58 12.71
CA GLY A 541 14.15 -1.80 13.26
C GLY A 541 12.89 -1.58 14.08
N ARG A 542 12.39 -0.34 14.21
CA ARG A 542 11.12 -0.11 14.94
C ARG A 542 9.95 -0.57 14.09
N THR A 543 8.99 -1.26 14.71
CA THR A 543 7.85 -1.85 14.02
C THR A 543 6.65 -0.90 14.01
N TYR A 544 5.89 -0.93 12.91
CA TYR A 544 4.70 -0.11 12.71
C TYR A 544 3.64 -0.88 11.90
N PRO A 545 2.35 -0.80 12.30
CA PRO A 545 1.22 -1.22 11.48
C PRO A 545 1.23 -0.57 10.10
N LEU A 546 0.94 -1.31 9.03
CA LEU A 546 0.76 -0.77 7.67
C LEU A 546 -0.40 0.24 7.62
N PRO A 547 -1.60 -0.03 8.20
CA PRO A 547 -2.71 0.93 8.19
C PRO A 547 -2.38 2.19 9.01
N PRO A 548 -2.27 3.38 8.40
CA PRO A 548 -1.80 4.58 9.09
C PRO A 548 -2.90 5.31 9.87
N HIS A 549 -4.17 5.20 9.43
CA HIS A 549 -5.27 6.04 9.95
C HIS A 549 -5.84 5.53 11.28
N PHE A 550 -6.01 4.20 11.40
CA PHE A 550 -6.60 3.54 12.56
C PHE A 550 -5.72 2.35 12.96
N ASN A 551 -5.02 2.45 14.09
CA ASN A 551 -4.18 1.40 14.66
C ASN A 551 -3.84 1.68 16.14
N HIS A 552 -3.30 0.68 16.83
CA HIS A 552 -3.01 0.73 18.28
C HIS A 552 -1.83 1.65 18.67
N LEU A 553 -1.00 2.12 17.71
CA LEU A 553 0.04 3.12 17.99
C LEU A 553 -0.52 4.55 18.02
N GLY A 554 -1.81 4.72 17.72
CA GLY A 554 -2.50 6.01 17.77
C GLY A 554 -2.59 6.63 19.17
N SER A 555 -3.27 7.78 19.22
CA SER A 555 -3.60 8.50 20.46
C SER A 555 -4.52 7.71 21.38
N ASP A 556 -4.68 8.20 22.62
CA ASP A 556 -5.47 7.57 23.68
C ASP A 556 -6.89 7.18 23.22
N ASN A 557 -7.60 8.10 22.57
CA ASN A 557 -8.92 7.85 22.00
C ASN A 557 -8.94 6.69 20.98
N VAL A 558 -7.85 6.47 20.24
CA VAL A 558 -7.71 5.33 19.32
C VAL A 558 -7.53 4.02 20.07
N ARG A 559 -6.66 4.02 21.08
CA ARG A 559 -6.37 2.83 21.88
C ARG A 559 -7.60 2.39 22.66
N GLY A 560 -8.38 3.34 23.19
CA GLY A 560 -9.65 3.06 23.88
C GLY A 560 -10.70 2.38 22.99
N MET A 561 -10.64 2.56 21.67
CA MET A 561 -11.53 1.89 20.70
C MET A 561 -11.09 0.46 20.36
N LEU A 562 -9.93 -0.01 20.80
CA LEU A 562 -9.34 -1.29 20.38
C LEU A 562 -9.30 -2.28 21.54
N LEU A 563 -9.75 -3.51 21.28
CA LEU A 563 -9.66 -4.65 22.18
C LEU A 563 -8.96 -5.80 21.45
N PHE A 564 -8.33 -6.70 22.21
CA PHE A 564 -7.95 -8.01 21.66
C PHE A 564 -9.22 -8.78 21.32
N ALA A 565 -9.29 -9.35 20.11
CA ALA A 565 -10.45 -10.12 19.66
C ALA A 565 -10.64 -11.38 20.51
N LYS A 566 -9.53 -12.00 20.93
CA LYS A 566 -9.55 -13.17 21.81
C LYS A 566 -9.36 -12.75 23.26
N GLY A 567 -10.42 -12.88 24.06
CA GLY A 567 -10.36 -12.72 25.50
C GLY A 567 -9.54 -13.84 26.16
N LYS A 568 -8.85 -13.52 27.26
CA LYS A 568 -8.23 -14.50 28.16
C LYS A 568 -8.93 -14.45 29.51
N ARG A 569 -9.09 -15.61 30.16
CA ARG A 569 -9.59 -15.68 31.54
C ARG A 569 -8.61 -14.95 32.46
N LEU A 570 -9.12 -14.15 33.40
CA LEU A 570 -8.29 -13.35 34.30
C LEU A 570 -7.40 -14.20 35.23
N GLY A 571 -7.82 -15.42 35.56
CA GLY A 571 -7.11 -16.24 36.53
C GLY A 571 -7.12 -15.60 37.93
N LYS A 572 -6.14 -15.94 38.76
CA LYS A 572 -6.07 -15.49 40.16
C LYS A 572 -5.76 -14.00 40.30
N GLU A 573 -4.86 -13.47 39.46
CA GLU A 573 -4.33 -12.10 39.60
C GLU A 573 -4.83 -11.13 38.52
N GLY A 574 -5.48 -11.60 37.46
CA GLY A 574 -5.82 -10.75 36.32
C GLY A 574 -6.74 -9.58 36.68
N TYR A 575 -7.62 -9.73 37.68
CA TYR A 575 -8.44 -8.61 38.14
C TYR A 575 -7.62 -7.53 38.85
N ASP A 576 -6.62 -7.91 39.64
CA ASP A 576 -5.74 -6.94 40.28
C ASP A 576 -4.80 -6.26 39.27
N TRP A 577 -4.32 -7.00 38.26
CA TRP A 577 -3.61 -6.41 37.12
C TRP A 577 -4.46 -5.39 36.37
N LEU A 578 -5.77 -5.63 36.20
CA LEU A 578 -6.68 -4.65 35.60
C LEU A 578 -6.84 -3.40 36.48
N LYS A 579 -6.95 -3.53 37.81
CA LYS A 579 -6.98 -2.37 38.72
C LYS A 579 -5.70 -1.57 38.66
N ILE A 580 -4.54 -2.25 38.71
CA ILE A 580 -3.22 -1.61 38.59
C ILE A 580 -3.12 -0.88 37.24
N HIS A 581 -3.53 -1.53 36.16
CA HIS A 581 -3.55 -0.91 34.84
C HIS A 581 -4.44 0.34 34.80
N LEU A 582 -5.65 0.27 35.36
CA LEU A 582 -6.56 1.43 35.48
C LEU A 582 -5.89 2.58 36.24
N VAL A 583 -5.31 2.31 37.42
CA VAL A 583 -4.60 3.32 38.23
C VAL A 583 -3.42 3.90 37.45
N ASN A 584 -2.63 3.07 36.76
CA ASN A 584 -1.52 3.53 35.91
C ASN A 584 -1.98 4.49 34.82
N LEU A 585 -3.12 4.20 34.16
CA LEU A 585 -3.69 5.05 33.12
C LEU A 585 -4.19 6.40 33.65
N THR A 586 -4.58 6.50 34.93
CA THR A 586 -4.91 7.81 35.55
C THR A 586 -3.70 8.71 35.71
N GLY A 587 -2.50 8.15 35.81
CA GLY A 587 -1.27 8.89 36.12
C GLY A 587 -1.21 9.50 37.53
N LEU A 588 -2.16 9.16 38.41
CA LEU A 588 -2.22 9.69 39.79
C LEU A 588 -1.25 9.01 40.77
N LYS A 589 -0.71 7.84 40.39
CA LYS A 589 0.21 7.01 41.19
C LYS A 589 1.36 6.51 40.31
N LYS A 590 2.23 7.43 39.87
CA LYS A 590 3.37 7.15 38.99
C LYS A 590 4.57 6.57 39.71
#